data_AF-A0A8K0NAH6-F1
#
_entry.id   AF-A0A8K0NAH6-F1
#
_cell.length_a   1.000
_cell.length_b   1.000
_cell.length_c   1.000
_cell.angle_alpha   90.00
_cell.angle_beta   90.00
_cell.angle_gamma   90.00
#
_symmetry.space_group_name_H-M   'P 1'
#
loop_
_entity.id
_entity.type
_entity.pdbx_description
1 polymer ?
#
loop_
_entity_poly.entity_id
_entity_poly.type
_entity_poly.pdbx_seq_one_letter_code
_entity_poly.pdbx_strand_id
1 'polypeptide(L)'
;MDSQEDIVYPNDPKVGIKVDDDLKQLFRGIELPRDMVDIEKELQKNGMKPATNTAKRRAMAQVHGIVSKPKPKKRREISGRTKLTNAHLPELFQNS
;
A
#
# COMPACT_ATOMS: atom_id res chain seq x y z
N MET A 1 17.29 -29.91 -20.11
CA MET A 1 17.86 -30.22 -18.80
C MET A 1 17.50 -29.07 -17.86
N ASP A 2 16.24 -29.02 -17.43
CA ASP A 2 15.86 -28.24 -16.26
C ASP A 2 15.60 -29.30 -15.19
N SER A 3 16.65 -29.64 -14.45
CA SER A 3 16.52 -30.48 -13.27
C SER A 3 15.77 -29.65 -12.24
N GLN A 4 14.44 -29.72 -12.29
CA GLN A 4 13.60 -29.24 -11.21
C GLN A 4 13.96 -30.07 -9.98
N GLU A 5 14.85 -29.50 -9.15
CA GLU A 5 15.00 -29.91 -7.76
C GLU A 5 13.60 -29.99 -7.15
N ASP A 6 13.31 -31.09 -6.44
CA ASP A 6 11.98 -31.43 -5.95
C ASP A 6 11.63 -30.50 -4.76
N ILE A 7 11.26 -29.26 -5.08
CA ILE A 7 10.93 -28.23 -4.08
C ILE A 7 9.53 -28.50 -3.57
N VAL A 8 9.45 -28.98 -2.32
CA VAL A 8 8.19 -29.18 -1.62
C VAL A 8 7.74 -27.86 -1.00
N TYR A 9 6.65 -27.31 -1.53
CA TYR A 9 5.93 -26.21 -0.90
C TYR A 9 4.82 -26.76 0.00
N PRO A 10 4.68 -26.27 1.24
CA PRO A 10 3.54 -26.63 2.09
C PRO A 10 2.26 -26.02 1.49
N ASN A 11 1.46 -26.86 0.82
CA ASN A 11 0.16 -26.48 0.31
C ASN A 11 -0.89 -26.65 1.41
N ASP A 12 -1.61 -25.57 1.75
CA ASP A 12 -2.74 -25.64 2.67
C ASP A 12 -3.92 -26.34 1.96
N PRO A 13 -4.38 -27.51 2.42
CA PRO A 13 -5.49 -28.24 1.80
C PRO A 13 -6.82 -27.48 1.86
N LYS A 14 -6.93 -26.44 2.71
CA LYS A 14 -8.13 -25.59 2.77
C LYS A 14 -8.31 -24.69 1.54
N VAL A 15 -7.27 -24.54 0.72
CA VAL A 15 -7.24 -23.63 -0.44
C VAL A 15 -7.44 -24.37 -1.76
N GLY A 16 -7.74 -25.68 -1.71
CA GLY A 16 -7.94 -26.53 -2.89
C GLY A 16 -9.23 -26.24 -3.66
N ILE A 17 -9.29 -25.12 -4.38
CA ILE A 17 -10.39 -24.80 -5.29
C ILE A 17 -10.11 -25.50 -6.63
N LYS A 18 -10.88 -26.55 -6.93
CA LYS A 18 -10.86 -27.17 -8.27
C LYS A 18 -11.66 -26.32 -9.23
N VAL A 19 -11.03 -25.96 -10.35
CA VAL A 19 -11.64 -25.18 -11.42
C VAL A 19 -11.43 -25.94 -12.73
N ASP A 20 -12.45 -26.01 -13.57
CA ASP A 20 -12.40 -26.66 -14.87
C ASP A 20 -11.46 -25.92 -15.85
N ASP A 21 -10.88 -26.64 -16.79
CA ASP A 21 -9.83 -26.10 -17.67
C ASP A 21 -10.36 -25.06 -18.65
N ASP A 22 -11.59 -25.23 -19.11
CA ASP A 22 -12.36 -24.29 -19.93
C ASP A 22 -12.64 -22.98 -19.17
N LEU A 23 -12.92 -23.03 -17.86
CA LEU A 23 -13.05 -21.82 -17.04
C LEU A 23 -11.70 -21.13 -16.82
N LYS A 24 -10.61 -21.91 -16.65
CA LYS A 24 -9.24 -21.35 -16.60
C LYS A 24 -8.86 -20.68 -17.93
N GLN A 25 -9.24 -21.28 -19.05
CA GLN A 25 -8.96 -20.73 -20.38
C GLN A 25 -9.72 -19.43 -20.60
N LEU A 26 -11.01 -19.38 -20.23
CA LEU A 26 -11.80 -18.16 -20.30
C LEU A 26 -11.17 -17.05 -19.48
N PHE A 27 -10.80 -17.31 -18.22
CA PHE A 27 -10.16 -16.32 -17.36
C PHE A 27 -8.86 -15.75 -17.95
N ARG A 28 -8.03 -16.62 -18.55
CA ARG A 28 -6.77 -16.20 -19.21
C ARG A 28 -7.00 -15.42 -20.50
N GLY A 29 -8.13 -15.63 -21.17
CA GLY A 29 -8.50 -14.93 -22.39
C GLY A 29 -9.11 -13.55 -22.17
N ILE A 30 -9.50 -13.21 -20.93
CA ILE A 30 -9.98 -11.87 -20.60
C ILE A 30 -8.79 -10.92 -20.59
N GLU A 31 -8.75 -9.98 -21.53
CA GLU A 31 -7.77 -8.91 -21.55
C GLU A 31 -8.10 -7.85 -20.50
N LEU A 32 -7.22 -7.66 -19.51
CA LEU A 32 -7.38 -6.58 -18.54
C LEU A 32 -6.82 -5.26 -19.08
N PRO A 33 -7.52 -4.13 -18.87
CA PRO A 33 -6.97 -2.81 -19.14
C PRO A 33 -5.63 -2.60 -18.44
N ARG A 34 -4.65 -2.03 -19.15
CA ARG A 34 -3.34 -1.69 -18.56
C ARG A 34 -3.46 -0.60 -17.49
N ASP A 35 -4.43 0.30 -17.63
CA ASP A 35 -4.66 1.39 -16.70
C ASP A 35 -5.70 1.00 -15.64
N MET A 36 -5.29 1.06 -14.36
CA MET A 36 -6.19 0.84 -13.21
C MET A 36 -7.39 1.78 -13.16
N VAL A 37 -7.30 2.99 -13.70
CA VAL A 37 -8.43 3.94 -13.73
C VAL A 37 -9.57 3.41 -14.60
N ASP A 38 -9.25 2.72 -15.69
CA ASP A 38 -10.27 2.17 -16.59
C ASP A 38 -10.97 0.97 -15.94
N ILE A 39 -10.23 0.14 -15.21
CA ILE A 39 -10.81 -0.94 -14.39
C ILE A 39 -11.75 -0.37 -13.32
N GLU A 40 -11.32 0.66 -12.58
CA GLU A 40 -12.14 1.28 -11.53
C GLU A 40 -13.44 1.87 -12.09
N LYS A 41 -13.39 2.50 -13.28
CA LYS A 41 -14.58 3.02 -13.98
C LYS A 41 -15.54 1.91 -14.40
N GLU A 42 -15.03 0.80 -14.95
CA GLU A 42 -15.87 -0.34 -15.34
C GLU A 42 -16.51 -1.02 -14.13
N LEU A 43 -15.77 -1.19 -13.03
CA LEU A 43 -16.32 -1.69 -11.78
C LEU A 43 -17.46 -0.79 -11.28
N GLN A 44 -17.25 0.53 -11.28
CA GLN A 44 -18.27 1.49 -10.84
C GLN A 44 -19.50 1.51 -11.77
N LYS A 45 -19.28 1.41 -13.08
CA LYS A 45 -20.37 1.29 -14.08
C LYS A 45 -21.21 0.03 -13.85
N ASN A 46 -20.55 -1.07 -13.45
CA ASN A 46 -21.19 -2.34 -13.11
C ASN A 46 -21.71 -2.39 -11.66
N GLY A 47 -21.71 -1.27 -10.92
CA GLY A 47 -22.22 -1.20 -9.55
C GLY A 47 -21.30 -1.81 -8.49
N MET A 48 -20.10 -2.26 -8.85
CA MET A 48 -19.09 -2.76 -7.92
C MET A 48 -18.25 -1.60 -7.37
N LYS A 49 -18.05 -1.57 -6.05
CA LYS A 49 -17.16 -0.58 -5.43
C LYS A 49 -15.71 -0.96 -5.71
N PRO A 50 -14.93 -0.13 -6.43
CA PRO A 50 -13.52 -0.42 -6.63
C PRO A 50 -12.76 -0.40 -5.30
N ALA A 51 -11.88 -1.38 -5.09
CA ALA A 51 -11.09 -1.49 -3.87
C ALA A 51 -10.03 -0.37 -3.75
N THR A 52 -9.68 0.28 -4.87
CA THR A 52 -8.69 1.36 -4.95
C THR A 52 -9.31 2.58 -5.62
N ASN A 53 -8.80 3.78 -5.32
CA ASN A 53 -9.14 5.02 -6.02
C ASN A 53 -7.87 5.62 -6.63
N THR A 54 -7.46 5.06 -7.76
CA THR A 54 -6.26 5.42 -8.49
C THR A 54 -6.36 6.81 -9.10
N ALA A 55 -7.57 7.22 -9.55
CA ALA A 55 -7.81 8.56 -10.07
C ALA A 55 -7.47 9.64 -9.03
N LYS A 56 -7.97 9.51 -7.80
CA LYS A 56 -7.69 10.44 -6.70
C LYS A 56 -6.21 10.46 -6.34
N ARG A 57 -5.55 9.29 -6.32
CA ARG A 57 -4.10 9.19 -6.05
C ARG A 57 -3.27 9.92 -7.11
N ARG A 58 -3.60 9.79 -8.41
CA ARG A 58 -2.92 10.53 -9.49
C ARG A 58 -3.13 12.03 -9.39
N ALA A 59 -4.37 12.46 -9.13
CA ALA A 59 -4.68 13.88 -8.95
C ALA A 59 -3.87 14.48 -7.78
N MET A 60 -3.79 13.80 -6.63
CA MET A 60 -2.96 14.23 -5.51
C MET A 60 -1.46 14.29 -5.85
N ALA A 61 -0.95 13.30 -6.59
CA ALA A 61 0.45 13.29 -7.01
C ALA A 61 0.79 14.44 -7.97
N GLN A 62 -0.15 14.85 -8.82
CA GLN A 62 0.02 16.00 -9.72
C GLN A 62 -0.08 17.34 -8.97
N VAL A 63 -1.01 17.46 -8.01
CA VAL A 63 -1.27 18.72 -7.29
C VAL A 63 -0.29 18.96 -6.15
N HIS A 64 0.24 17.91 -5.50
CA HIS A 64 1.13 18.05 -4.33
C HIS A 64 2.55 17.51 -4.57
N GLY A 65 2.86 17.04 -5.79
CA GLY A 65 4.09 16.29 -6.04
C GLY A 65 4.14 14.99 -5.22
N ILE A 66 5.27 14.28 -5.30
CA ILE A 66 5.53 13.10 -4.45
C ILE A 66 5.76 13.61 -3.02
N VAL A 67 4.70 13.74 -2.24
CA VAL A 67 4.83 14.06 -0.82
C VAL A 67 5.47 12.85 -0.14
N SER A 68 6.77 12.93 0.14
CA SER A 68 7.42 11.94 0.99
C SER A 68 6.67 11.90 2.32
N LYS A 69 6.12 10.74 2.70
CA LYS A 69 5.53 10.58 4.03
C LYS A 69 6.53 11.08 5.08
N PRO A 70 6.15 12.03 5.96
CA PRO A 70 7.08 12.54 6.96
C PRO A 70 7.53 11.37 7.81
N LYS A 71 8.85 11.10 7.83
CA LYS A 71 9.43 10.11 8.74
C LYS A 71 9.03 10.50 10.17
N PRO A 72 8.57 9.55 11.00
CA PRO A 72 8.23 9.86 12.39
C PRO A 72 9.46 10.44 13.08
N LYS A 73 9.41 11.74 13.40
CA LYS A 73 10.46 12.39 14.20
C LYS A 73 10.34 11.83 15.60
N LYS A 74 11.35 11.06 16.03
CA LYS A 74 11.45 10.55 17.41
C LYS A 74 11.43 11.76 18.34
N ARG A 75 10.41 11.88 19.20
CA ARG A 75 10.39 12.88 20.27
C ARG A 75 11.62 12.61 21.14
N ARG A 76 12.54 13.57 21.20
CA ARG A 76 13.66 13.53 22.14
C ARG A 76 13.15 14.20 23.41
N GLU A 77 12.91 13.42 24.44
CA GLU A 77 12.70 13.96 25.78
C GLU A 77 13.96 14.73 26.19
N ILE A 78 13.77 15.87 26.85
CA ILE A 78 14.87 16.70 27.34
C ILE A 78 15.52 15.94 28.51
N SER A 79 16.43 15.02 28.21
CA SER A 79 17.28 14.39 29.22
C SER A 79 18.28 15.43 29.74
N GLY A 80 18.65 15.36 31.03
CA GLY A 80 19.52 16.31 31.74
C GLY A 80 20.92 16.54 31.13
N ARG A 81 21.26 15.82 30.05
CA ARG A 81 22.46 16.03 29.24
C ARG A 81 22.27 17.03 28.08
N THR A 82 21.06 17.52 27.86
CA THR A 82 20.72 18.49 26.79
C THR A 82 20.97 19.91 27.28
N LYS A 83 21.86 20.66 26.63
CA LYS A 83 22.13 22.06 27.00
C LYS A 83 20.91 22.92 26.64
N LEU A 84 20.21 23.44 27.65
CA LEU A 84 19.15 24.44 27.47
C LEU A 84 19.80 25.81 27.26
N THR A 85 19.63 26.39 26.07
CA THR A 85 20.03 27.78 25.80
C THR A 85 19.00 28.78 26.33
N ASN A 86 17.77 28.32 26.62
CA ASN A 86 16.62 29.15 26.97
C ASN A 86 16.27 29.04 28.46
N ALA A 87 17.26 28.82 29.33
CA ALA A 87 17.06 28.60 30.77
C ALA A 87 16.36 29.77 31.50
N HIS A 88 16.41 30.97 30.92
CA HIS A 88 15.79 32.18 31.47
C HIS A 88 14.29 32.30 31.16
N LEU A 89 13.71 31.41 30.35
CA LEU A 89 12.28 31.41 29.99
C LEU A 89 11.60 30.12 30.48
N PRO A 90 11.20 30.06 31.76
CA PRO A 90 10.65 28.85 32.37
C PRO A 90 9.29 28.44 31.79
N GLU A 91 8.52 29.39 31.25
CA GLU A 91 7.18 29.17 30.68
C GLU A 91 7.18 28.19 29.49
N LEU A 92 8.31 28.06 28.78
CA LEU A 92 8.44 27.17 27.63
C LEU A 92 8.47 25.69 27.98
N PHE A 93 8.67 25.35 29.26
CA PHE A 93 8.87 23.98 29.73
C PHE A 93 7.75 23.48 30.65
N GLN A 94 6.73 24.30 30.93
CA GLN A 94 5.66 23.98 31.89
C GLN A 94 4.65 22.94 31.39
N ASN A 95 4.61 22.65 30.09
CA ASN A 95 3.67 21.70 29.47
C ASN A 95 4.36 20.48 28.81
N SER A 96 5.57 20.11 29.28
CA SER A 96 6.28 18.91 28.79
C SER A 96 5.91 17.65 29.54
#